data_AF-D8J8T1-F1
#
_entry.id   AF-D8J8T1-F1
#
_cell.length_a   1.000
_cell.length_b   1.000
_cell.length_c   1.000
_cell.angle_alpha   90.00
_cell.angle_beta   90.00
_cell.angle_gamma   90.00
#
_symmetry.space_group_name_H-M   'P 1'
#
loop_
_entity.id
_entity.type
_entity.pdbx_description
1 polymer ?
#
loop_
_entity_poly.entity_id
_entity_poly.type
_entity_poly.pdbx_seq_one_letter_code
_entity_poly.pdbx_strand_id
1 'polypeptide(L)'
;MEQAESARRGAREALADIEPPRLADRIDSLLATASMAPGALVLLVAQRADPAVDPEALAERAAGVQLIYEGLRLTRTLAHEEPWADSEDQTAANLDVLAADILVSRGFYLLAMTDAADRAVETIRAFGRDQTHRRESEADRAALDANLEGDVLELAGVAGASAVERSVSPPVQGALDRLASRAEAPLPDAAALFRGTALLSGPDGHAPPSATDP
;
A
#
# COMPACT_ATOMS: atom_id res chain seq x y z
N MET A 1 12.23 1.63 -8.97
CA MET A 1 12.10 0.14 -8.88
C MET A 1 11.00 -0.24 -9.83
N GLU A 2 11.21 -1.25 -10.66
CA GLU A 2 10.25 -1.60 -11.73
C GLU A 2 8.84 -1.91 -11.19
N GLN A 3 8.72 -2.70 -10.13
CA GLN A 3 7.43 -3.05 -9.52
C GLN A 3 6.72 -1.82 -8.96
N ALA A 4 7.45 -0.87 -8.37
CA ALA A 4 6.89 0.38 -7.88
C ALA A 4 6.40 1.29 -9.02
N GLU A 5 7.11 1.28 -10.15
CA GLU A 5 6.73 2.03 -11.36
C GLU A 5 5.52 1.41 -12.06
N SER A 6 5.43 0.07 -12.13
CA SER A 6 4.26 -0.65 -12.64
C SER A 6 3.03 -0.42 -11.77
N ALA A 7 3.15 -0.55 -10.44
CA ALA A 7 2.06 -0.24 -9.52
C ALA A 7 1.60 1.22 -9.64
N ARG A 8 2.52 2.15 -9.91
CA ARG A 8 2.21 3.57 -10.16
C ARG A 8 1.45 3.79 -11.45
N ARG A 9 1.83 3.08 -12.51
CA ARG A 9 1.12 3.15 -13.78
C ARG A 9 -0.30 2.60 -13.62
N GLY A 10 -0.44 1.41 -13.02
CA GLY A 10 -1.75 0.81 -12.74
C GLY A 10 -2.63 1.71 -11.87
N ALA A 11 -2.08 2.37 -10.85
CA ALA A 11 -2.83 3.31 -10.01
C ALA A 11 -3.33 4.53 -10.81
N ARG A 12 -2.51 5.09 -11.70
CA ARG A 12 -2.91 6.22 -12.56
C ARG A 12 -3.95 5.80 -13.60
N GLU A 13 -3.76 4.65 -14.22
CA GLU A 13 -4.73 4.11 -15.19
C GLU A 13 -6.08 3.84 -14.53
N ALA A 14 -6.07 3.29 -13.31
CA ALA A 14 -7.28 3.07 -12.53
C ALA A 14 -8.02 4.37 -12.16
N LEU A 15 -7.39 5.53 -12.23
CA LEU A 15 -7.97 6.82 -11.86
C LEU A 15 -8.10 7.78 -13.06
N ALA A 16 -7.87 7.30 -14.27
CA ALA A 16 -7.85 8.13 -15.47
C ALA A 16 -9.20 8.77 -15.81
N ASP A 17 -10.30 8.24 -15.28
CA ASP A 17 -11.68 8.70 -15.48
C ASP A 17 -12.17 9.70 -14.41
N ILE A 18 -11.30 10.14 -13.49
CA ILE A 18 -11.69 11.08 -12.44
C ILE A 18 -11.88 12.50 -12.97
N GLU A 19 -13.08 13.03 -12.76
CA GLU A 19 -13.41 14.44 -12.93
C GLU A 19 -13.82 15.06 -11.58
N PRO A 20 -13.62 16.38 -11.37
CA PRO A 20 -13.06 17.38 -12.29
C PRO A 20 -11.51 17.41 -12.32
N PRO A 21 -10.87 18.09 -13.31
CA PRO A 21 -9.40 18.11 -13.46
C PRO A 21 -8.64 18.51 -12.20
N ARG A 22 -9.12 19.50 -11.45
CA ARG A 22 -8.49 19.92 -10.18
C ARG A 22 -8.39 18.81 -9.13
N LEU A 23 -9.34 17.87 -9.13
CA LEU A 23 -9.35 16.72 -8.22
C LEU A 23 -8.40 15.64 -8.74
N ALA A 24 -8.39 15.39 -10.05
CA ALA A 24 -7.43 14.52 -10.70
C ALA A 24 -5.98 14.98 -10.43
N ASP A 25 -5.67 16.25 -10.67
CA ASP A 25 -4.34 16.86 -10.42
C ASP A 25 -3.91 16.70 -8.95
N ARG A 26 -4.87 16.82 -8.02
CA ARG A 26 -4.61 16.65 -6.59
C ARG A 26 -4.26 15.19 -6.27
N ILE A 27 -5.04 14.24 -6.78
CA ILE A 27 -4.79 12.81 -6.60
C ILE A 27 -3.45 12.41 -7.24
N ASP A 28 -3.15 12.92 -8.44
CA ASP A 28 -1.87 12.67 -9.11
C ASP A 28 -0.68 13.19 -8.30
N SER A 29 -0.81 14.35 -7.67
CA SER A 29 0.21 14.91 -6.79
C SER A 29 0.43 14.04 -5.55
N LEU A 30 -0.63 13.51 -4.94
CA LEU A 30 -0.54 12.57 -3.82
C LEU A 30 0.21 11.29 -4.23
N LEU A 31 -0.17 10.71 -5.37
CA LEU A 31 0.46 9.50 -5.91
C LEU A 31 1.89 9.75 -6.40
N ALA A 32 2.24 10.97 -6.80
CA ALA A 32 3.61 11.32 -7.21
C ALA A 32 4.60 11.15 -6.04
N THR A 33 4.20 11.48 -4.82
CA THR A 33 5.04 11.37 -3.62
C THR A 33 4.86 10.09 -2.82
N ALA A 34 3.92 9.22 -3.22
CA ALA A 34 3.62 7.97 -2.54
C ALA A 34 4.81 6.98 -2.57
N SER A 35 4.92 6.18 -1.50
CA SER A 35 5.94 5.14 -1.31
C SER A 35 5.89 4.06 -2.40
N MET A 36 4.69 3.75 -2.87
CA MET A 36 4.40 2.64 -3.80
C MET A 36 4.82 1.25 -3.31
N ALA A 37 5.20 1.11 -2.04
CA ALA A 37 5.62 -0.17 -1.47
C ALA A 37 4.49 -1.22 -1.42
N PRO A 38 3.25 -0.91 -0.98
CA PRO A 38 2.16 -1.89 -0.98
C PRO A 38 1.88 -2.48 -2.36
N GLY A 39 1.75 -1.63 -3.40
CA GLY A 39 1.54 -2.09 -4.77
C GLY A 39 2.74 -2.87 -5.32
N ALA A 40 3.97 -2.41 -5.04
CA ALA A 40 5.17 -3.14 -5.44
C ALA A 40 5.27 -4.53 -4.76
N LEU A 41 4.81 -4.64 -3.51
CA LEU A 41 4.83 -5.90 -2.76
C LEU A 41 3.90 -6.95 -3.39
N VAL A 42 2.72 -6.56 -3.87
CA VAL A 42 1.81 -7.46 -4.62
C VAL A 42 2.54 -8.11 -5.78
N LEU A 43 3.23 -7.31 -6.60
CA LEU A 43 3.96 -7.78 -7.78
C LEU A 43 5.16 -8.65 -7.40
N LEU A 44 5.94 -8.25 -6.39
CA LEU A 44 7.09 -9.02 -5.91
C LEU A 44 6.66 -10.40 -5.39
N VAL A 45 5.59 -10.45 -4.60
CA VAL A 45 5.08 -11.70 -4.02
C VAL A 45 4.59 -12.65 -5.12
N ALA A 46 3.81 -12.13 -6.08
CA ALA A 46 3.35 -12.92 -7.21
C ALA A 46 4.52 -13.49 -8.03
N GLN A 47 5.53 -12.68 -8.34
CA GLN A 47 6.74 -13.11 -9.05
C GLN A 47 7.56 -14.15 -8.26
N ARG A 48 7.54 -14.10 -6.93
CA ARG A 48 8.18 -15.14 -6.10
C ARG A 48 7.44 -16.45 -6.09
N ALA A 49 6.11 -16.42 -6.19
CA ALA A 49 5.29 -17.61 -6.28
C ALA A 49 5.27 -18.20 -7.70
N ASP A 50 5.33 -17.35 -8.74
CA ASP A 50 5.45 -17.75 -10.14
C ASP A 50 6.35 -16.77 -10.94
N PRO A 51 7.62 -17.13 -11.21
CA PRO A 51 8.52 -16.28 -11.97
C PRO A 51 8.09 -15.99 -13.42
N ALA A 52 7.13 -16.75 -13.95
CA ALA A 52 6.60 -16.56 -15.30
C ALA A 52 5.38 -15.62 -15.35
N VAL A 53 4.90 -15.13 -14.20
CA VAL A 53 3.74 -14.24 -14.17
C VAL A 53 4.04 -12.91 -14.86
N ASP A 54 3.11 -12.46 -15.70
CA ASP A 54 3.16 -11.13 -16.29
C ASP A 54 2.80 -10.07 -15.22
N PRO A 55 3.72 -9.17 -14.85
CA PRO A 55 3.44 -8.14 -13.85
C PRO A 55 2.34 -7.17 -14.30
N GLU A 56 2.18 -6.95 -15.61
CA GLU A 56 1.18 -6.02 -16.13
C GLU A 56 -0.23 -6.57 -15.95
N ALA A 57 -0.41 -7.91 -16.05
CA ALA A 57 -1.68 -8.57 -15.74
C ALA A 57 -2.10 -8.42 -14.27
N LEU A 58 -1.17 -8.02 -13.39
CA LEU A 58 -1.42 -7.78 -11.97
C LEU A 58 -1.44 -6.30 -11.60
N ALA A 59 -1.28 -5.40 -12.56
CA ALA A 59 -1.19 -3.96 -12.32
C ALA A 59 -2.45 -3.41 -11.63
N GLU A 60 -3.64 -3.82 -12.05
CA GLU A 60 -4.92 -3.42 -11.41
C GLU A 60 -5.02 -3.90 -9.97
N ARG A 61 -4.59 -5.13 -9.68
CA ARG A 61 -4.62 -5.67 -8.31
C ARG A 61 -3.61 -4.96 -7.41
N ALA A 62 -2.40 -4.70 -7.93
CA ALA A 62 -1.38 -3.91 -7.24
C ALA A 62 -1.85 -2.48 -6.96
N ALA A 63 -2.51 -1.86 -7.95
CA ALA A 63 -3.17 -0.57 -7.79
C ALA A 63 -4.24 -0.61 -6.70
N GLY A 64 -5.08 -1.65 -6.68
CA GLY A 64 -6.11 -1.84 -5.66
C GLY A 64 -5.59 -1.70 -4.23
N VAL A 65 -4.53 -2.44 -3.90
CA VAL A 65 -3.89 -2.38 -2.58
C VAL A 65 -3.23 -1.02 -2.33
N GLN A 66 -2.55 -0.46 -3.34
CA GLN A 66 -1.90 0.84 -3.22
C GLN A 66 -2.88 1.98 -2.94
N LEU A 67 -4.02 1.98 -3.63
CA LEU A 67 -5.05 3.01 -3.48
C LEU A 67 -5.74 2.92 -2.11
N ILE A 68 -5.99 1.70 -1.60
CA ILE A 68 -6.48 1.52 -0.22
C ILE A 68 -5.49 2.12 0.78
N TYR A 69 -4.18 1.84 0.64
CA TYR A 69 -3.17 2.40 1.55
C TYR A 69 -3.18 3.93 1.54
N GLU A 70 -3.07 4.55 0.36
CA GLU A 70 -2.96 6.01 0.28
C GLU A 70 -4.24 6.70 0.75
N GLY A 71 -5.42 6.13 0.47
CA GLY A 71 -6.69 6.65 0.94
C GLY A 71 -6.82 6.60 2.46
N LEU A 72 -6.48 5.47 3.09
CA LEU A 72 -6.52 5.32 4.56
C LEU A 72 -5.44 6.17 5.25
N ARG A 73 -4.23 6.26 4.66
CA ARG A 73 -3.16 7.14 5.16
C ARG A 73 -3.58 8.60 5.13
N LEU A 74 -4.21 9.06 4.04
CA LEU A 74 -4.73 10.41 3.93
C LEU A 74 -5.88 10.65 4.93
N THR A 75 -6.76 9.66 5.10
CA THR A 75 -7.83 9.70 6.12
C THR A 75 -7.25 9.88 7.52
N ARG A 76 -6.16 9.17 7.87
CA ARG A 76 -5.45 9.33 9.14
C ARG A 76 -4.91 10.74 9.32
N THR A 77 -4.26 11.31 8.30
CA THR A 77 -3.78 12.70 8.32
C THR A 77 -4.93 13.67 8.57
N LEU A 78 -6.04 13.54 7.84
CA LEU A 78 -7.22 14.40 7.99
C LEU A 78 -7.84 14.29 9.39
N ALA A 79 -7.91 13.07 9.94
CA ALA A 79 -8.44 12.83 11.28
C ALA A 79 -7.53 13.40 12.40
N HIS A 80 -6.24 13.60 12.13
CA HIS A 80 -5.29 14.12 13.11
C HIS A 80 -5.17 15.64 13.05
N GLU A 81 -5.11 16.18 11.84
CA GLU A 81 -4.87 17.61 11.61
C GLU A 81 -6.16 18.42 11.63
N GLU A 82 -7.30 17.77 11.36
CA GLU A 82 -8.63 18.39 11.30
C GLU A 82 -8.60 19.79 10.65
N PRO A 83 -8.12 19.93 9.39
CA PRO A 83 -7.78 21.22 8.79
C PRO A 83 -8.96 22.21 8.67
N TRP A 84 -10.20 21.73 8.88
CA TRP A 84 -11.40 22.53 8.95
C TRP A 84 -11.64 23.19 10.32
N ALA A 85 -10.99 22.73 11.39
CA ALA A 85 -11.20 23.23 12.75
C ALA A 85 -10.65 24.66 12.94
N ASP A 86 -9.50 24.95 12.34
CA ASP A 86 -8.79 26.24 12.46
C ASP A 86 -8.91 27.13 11.22
N SER A 87 -9.75 26.76 10.24
CA SER A 87 -9.91 27.54 9.00
C SER A 87 -10.77 28.79 9.21
N GLU A 88 -10.21 29.96 8.87
CA GLU A 88 -10.99 31.22 8.79
C GLU A 88 -12.02 31.19 7.64
N ASP A 89 -11.75 30.40 6.59
CA ASP A 89 -12.67 30.18 5.48
C ASP A 89 -13.31 28.79 5.55
N GLN A 90 -14.51 28.71 6.11
CA GLN A 90 -15.29 27.47 6.22
C GLN A 90 -15.88 27.01 4.88
N THR A 91 -15.72 27.77 3.80
CA THR A 91 -16.23 27.45 2.46
C THR A 91 -15.16 26.91 1.50
N ALA A 92 -13.88 26.94 1.91
CA ALA A 92 -12.79 26.37 1.15
C ALA A 92 -12.97 24.84 1.00
N ALA A 93 -13.06 24.36 -0.24
CA ALA A 93 -13.23 22.94 -0.52
C ALA A 93 -11.96 22.15 -0.17
N ASN A 94 -12.06 21.23 0.78
CA ASN A 94 -10.98 20.29 1.07
C ASN A 94 -11.07 19.08 0.12
N LEU A 95 -10.31 19.14 -0.98
CA LEU A 95 -10.25 18.06 -1.97
C LEU A 95 -9.65 16.77 -1.40
N ASP A 96 -8.92 16.83 -0.28
CA ASP A 96 -8.28 15.64 0.31
C ASP A 96 -9.28 14.66 0.90
N VAL A 97 -10.44 15.16 1.40
CA VAL A 97 -11.52 14.29 1.86
C VAL A 97 -12.06 13.46 0.68
N LEU A 98 -12.35 14.12 -0.45
CA LEU A 98 -12.83 13.44 -1.65
C LEU A 98 -11.77 12.52 -2.25
N ALA A 99 -10.51 12.95 -2.26
CA ALA A 99 -9.41 12.12 -2.71
C ALA A 99 -9.29 10.85 -1.86
N ALA A 100 -9.35 10.95 -0.53
CA ALA A 100 -9.29 9.80 0.36
C ALA A 100 -10.42 8.79 0.07
N ASP A 101 -11.66 9.27 -0.04
CA ASP A 101 -12.82 8.42 -0.34
C ASP A 101 -12.70 7.72 -1.70
N ILE A 102 -12.26 8.44 -2.73
CA ILE A 102 -12.04 7.89 -4.08
C ILE A 102 -10.96 6.81 -4.05
N LEU A 103 -9.82 7.08 -3.41
CA LEU A 103 -8.70 6.15 -3.32
C LEU A 103 -9.12 4.84 -2.64
N VAL A 104 -9.79 4.90 -1.48
CA VAL A 104 -10.28 3.69 -0.79
C VAL A 104 -11.32 2.97 -1.63
N SER A 105 -12.32 3.69 -2.17
CA SER A 105 -13.42 3.09 -2.91
C SER A 105 -12.95 2.43 -4.21
N ARG A 106 -12.10 3.11 -4.98
CA ARG A 106 -11.52 2.58 -6.21
C ARG A 106 -10.59 1.40 -5.92
N GLY A 107 -9.79 1.50 -4.86
CA GLY A 107 -8.95 0.41 -4.42
C GLY A 107 -9.74 -0.86 -4.08
N PHE A 108 -10.84 -0.71 -3.32
CA PHE A 108 -11.74 -1.81 -3.00
C PHE A 108 -12.45 -2.37 -4.24
N TYR A 109 -12.91 -1.51 -5.14
CA TYR A 109 -13.53 -1.92 -6.40
C TYR A 109 -12.61 -2.85 -7.21
N LEU A 110 -11.32 -2.53 -7.29
CA LEU A 110 -10.33 -3.35 -8.01
C LEU A 110 -10.06 -4.72 -7.34
N LEU A 111 -10.26 -4.81 -6.02
CA LEU A 111 -10.05 -6.05 -5.26
C LEU A 111 -11.31 -6.88 -5.05
N ALA A 112 -12.50 -6.33 -5.30
CA ALA A 112 -13.79 -6.91 -4.90
C ALA A 112 -14.03 -8.33 -5.46
N MET A 113 -13.48 -8.64 -6.64
CA MET A 113 -13.61 -9.94 -7.30
C MET A 113 -12.34 -10.79 -7.18
N THR A 114 -11.57 -10.58 -6.11
CA THR A 114 -10.32 -11.31 -5.84
C THR A 114 -10.37 -11.94 -4.45
N ASP A 115 -9.52 -12.94 -4.22
CA ASP A 115 -9.36 -13.56 -2.89
C ASP A 115 -8.81 -12.59 -1.82
N ALA A 116 -8.36 -11.39 -2.23
CA ALA A 116 -7.90 -10.35 -1.31
C ALA A 116 -9.04 -9.48 -0.76
N ALA A 117 -10.28 -9.63 -1.25
CA ALA A 117 -11.41 -8.78 -0.87
C ALA A 117 -11.69 -8.84 0.65
N ASP A 118 -11.70 -10.03 1.23
CA ASP A 118 -11.95 -10.20 2.67
C ASP A 118 -10.85 -9.52 3.51
N ARG A 119 -9.58 -9.72 3.13
CA ARG A 119 -8.45 -9.07 3.81
C ARG A 119 -8.50 -7.55 3.68
N ALA A 120 -8.97 -7.02 2.55
CA ALA A 120 -9.16 -5.59 2.35
C ALA A 120 -10.26 -5.01 3.26
N VAL A 121 -11.38 -5.72 3.42
CA VAL A 121 -12.42 -5.35 4.39
C VAL A 121 -11.86 -5.35 5.81
N GLU A 122 -11.09 -6.36 6.16
CA GLU A 122 -10.44 -6.46 7.48
C GLU A 122 -9.48 -5.30 7.74
N THR A 123 -8.64 -4.93 6.77
CA THR A 123 -7.74 -3.76 6.87
C THR A 123 -8.52 -2.48 7.15
N ILE A 124 -9.62 -2.22 6.43
CA ILE A 124 -10.44 -1.01 6.62
C ILE A 124 -11.12 -1.01 8.01
N ARG A 125 -11.64 -2.18 8.44
CA ARG A 125 -12.27 -2.33 9.75
C ARG A 125 -11.27 -2.18 10.90
N ALA A 126 -10.08 -2.74 10.76
CA ALA A 126 -8.99 -2.59 11.73
C ALA A 126 -8.60 -1.12 11.84
N PHE A 127 -8.32 -0.45 10.71
CA PHE A 127 -8.05 0.97 10.67
C PHE A 127 -9.12 1.81 11.40
N GLY A 128 -10.40 1.60 11.08
CA GLY A 128 -11.49 2.35 11.72
C GLY A 128 -11.59 2.13 13.24
N ARG A 129 -11.34 0.90 13.72
CA ARG A 129 -11.27 0.59 15.15
C ARG A 129 -10.07 1.27 15.81
N ASP A 130 -8.91 1.22 15.18
CA ASP A 130 -7.69 1.81 15.72
C ASP A 130 -7.81 3.33 15.82
N GLN A 131 -8.37 3.99 14.80
CA GLN A 131 -8.67 5.42 14.83
C GLN A 131 -9.73 5.79 15.89
N THR A 132 -10.61 4.85 16.24
CA THR A 132 -11.57 5.04 17.34
C THR A 132 -10.89 4.93 18.70
N HIS A 133 -10.14 3.84 18.95
CA HIS A 133 -9.41 3.64 20.20
C HIS A 133 -8.34 4.71 20.44
N ARG A 134 -7.73 5.24 19.38
CA ARG A 134 -6.72 6.31 19.46
C ARG A 134 -7.23 7.58 20.17
N ARG A 135 -8.55 7.81 20.19
CA ARG A 135 -9.19 8.95 20.88
C ARG A 135 -9.25 8.80 22.39
N GLU A 136 -8.98 7.60 22.92
CA GLU A 136 -8.94 7.34 24.36
C GLU A 136 -7.71 8.01 25.00
N SER A 137 -7.83 8.39 26.28
CA SER A 137 -6.81 9.18 26.98
C SER A 137 -5.49 8.43 27.23
N GLU A 138 -5.55 7.11 27.35
CA GLU A 138 -4.39 6.24 27.65
C GLU A 138 -3.91 5.42 26.44
N ALA A 139 -4.42 5.73 25.25
CA ALA A 139 -4.09 5.00 24.04
C ALA A 139 -2.62 5.17 23.64
N ASP A 140 -1.95 4.06 23.30
CA ASP A 140 -0.67 4.11 22.60
C ASP A 140 -0.89 4.51 21.14
N ARG A 141 -0.94 5.82 20.90
CA ARG A 141 -1.26 6.40 19.59
C ARG A 141 -0.27 5.98 18.52
N ALA A 142 1.02 5.86 18.86
CA ALA A 142 2.05 5.49 17.89
C ALA A 142 1.88 4.03 17.44
N ALA A 143 1.60 3.12 18.37
CA ALA A 143 1.31 1.73 18.04
C ALA A 143 0.05 1.60 17.19
N LEU A 144 -1.04 2.28 17.58
CA LEU A 144 -2.30 2.28 16.82
C LEU A 144 -2.14 2.89 15.41
N ASP A 145 -1.31 3.92 15.26
CA ASP A 145 -1.05 4.51 13.95
C ASP A 145 -0.29 3.55 13.04
N ALA A 146 0.71 2.82 13.56
CA ALA A 146 1.54 1.88 12.78
C ALA A 146 0.81 0.60 12.33
N ASN A 147 -0.33 0.25 12.95
CA ASN A 147 -1.10 -0.94 12.57
C ASN A 147 -1.55 -0.93 11.11
N LEU A 148 -1.89 0.25 10.55
CA LEU A 148 -2.29 0.37 9.14
C LEU A 148 -1.19 -0.15 8.21
N GLU A 149 0.07 0.23 8.48
CA GLU A 149 1.20 -0.18 7.68
C GLU A 149 1.47 -1.68 7.76
N GLY A 150 1.28 -2.31 8.93
CA GLY A 150 1.33 -3.77 9.06
C GLY A 150 0.21 -4.45 8.26
N ASP A 151 -1.03 -4.00 8.48
CA ASP A 151 -2.22 -4.58 7.86
C ASP A 151 -2.20 -4.50 6.33
N VAL A 152 -1.68 -3.40 5.78
CA VAL A 152 -1.63 -3.23 4.32
C VAL A 152 -0.53 -4.06 3.67
N LEU A 153 0.56 -4.33 4.38
CA LEU A 153 1.61 -5.23 3.92
C LEU A 153 1.12 -6.69 3.92
N GLU A 154 0.32 -7.08 4.92
CA GLU A 154 -0.36 -8.38 4.92
C GLU A 154 -1.38 -8.48 3.78
N LEU A 155 -2.19 -7.45 3.56
CA LEU A 155 -3.11 -7.37 2.42
C LEU A 155 -2.36 -7.54 1.09
N ALA A 156 -1.24 -6.84 0.91
CA ALA A 156 -0.41 -6.95 -0.29
C ALA A 156 0.14 -8.38 -0.47
N GLY A 157 0.57 -9.02 0.62
CA GLY A 157 1.00 -10.42 0.62
C GLY A 157 -0.10 -11.37 0.15
N VAL A 158 -1.30 -11.26 0.72
CA VAL A 158 -2.47 -12.08 0.32
C VAL A 158 -2.85 -11.83 -1.14
N ALA A 159 -2.91 -10.55 -1.55
CA ALA A 159 -3.26 -10.17 -2.91
C ALA A 159 -2.27 -10.71 -3.95
N GLY A 160 -0.96 -10.68 -3.64
CA GLY A 160 0.08 -11.21 -4.52
C GLY A 160 0.12 -12.74 -4.56
N ALA A 161 0.03 -13.41 -3.41
CA ALA A 161 0.12 -14.87 -3.35
C ALA A 161 -1.09 -15.56 -3.99
N SER A 162 -2.30 -15.04 -3.75
CA SER A 162 -3.53 -15.57 -4.36
C SER A 162 -3.64 -15.29 -5.87
N ALA A 163 -2.88 -14.32 -6.41
CA ALA A 163 -2.98 -13.95 -7.82
C ALA A 163 -2.53 -15.05 -8.80
N VAL A 164 -1.66 -15.96 -8.34
CA VAL A 164 -1.08 -17.02 -9.16
C VAL A 164 -1.48 -18.42 -8.70
N GLU A 165 -2.41 -18.51 -7.74
CA GLU A 165 -2.87 -19.79 -7.14
C GLU A 165 -1.71 -20.69 -6.67
N ARG A 166 -0.61 -20.08 -6.21
CA ARG A 166 0.60 -20.78 -5.73
C ARG A 166 1.04 -20.26 -4.38
N SER A 167 1.60 -21.16 -3.58
CA SER A 167 2.21 -20.81 -2.31
C SER A 167 3.55 -20.11 -2.50
N VAL A 168 3.80 -19.07 -1.71
CA VAL A 168 5.16 -18.52 -1.55
C VAL A 168 6.04 -19.47 -0.74
N SER A 169 7.35 -19.40 -0.97
CA SER A 169 8.32 -20.19 -0.21
C SER A 169 8.43 -19.74 1.25
N PRO A 170 8.86 -20.61 2.19
CA PRO A 170 8.99 -20.23 3.61
C PRO A 170 9.90 -19.01 3.88
N PRO A 171 11.03 -18.80 3.17
CA PRO A 171 11.82 -17.58 3.32
C PRO A 171 11.07 -16.29 2.94
N VAL A 172 10.21 -16.35 1.92
CA VAL A 172 9.39 -15.23 1.48
C VAL A 172 8.26 -14.98 2.48
N GLN A 173 7.57 -16.03 2.93
CA GLN A 173 6.55 -15.90 3.99
C GLN A 173 7.14 -15.26 5.25
N GLY A 174 8.28 -15.77 5.73
CA GLY A 174 8.94 -15.18 6.89
C GLY A 174 9.41 -13.74 6.67
N ALA A 175 9.66 -13.31 5.43
CA ALA A 175 9.94 -11.90 5.13
C ALA A 175 8.67 -11.04 5.22
N LEU A 176 7.52 -11.54 4.75
CA LEU A 176 6.23 -10.86 4.87
C LEU A 176 5.84 -10.66 6.34
N ASP A 177 5.94 -11.70 7.16
CA ASP A 177 5.62 -11.63 8.59
C ASP A 177 6.51 -10.61 9.32
N ARG A 178 7.80 -10.53 8.95
CA ARG A 178 8.74 -9.54 9.50
C ARG A 178 8.45 -8.12 9.04
N LEU A 179 8.02 -7.93 7.80
CA LEU A 179 7.65 -6.62 7.27
C LEU A 179 6.40 -6.11 7.97
N ALA A 180 5.36 -6.94 8.12
CA ALA A 180 4.13 -6.57 8.80
C ALA A 180 4.36 -6.25 10.28
N SER A 181 5.08 -7.10 11.00
CA SER A 181 5.32 -6.92 12.45
C SER A 181 6.26 -5.78 12.83
N ARG A 182 7.04 -5.24 11.87
CA ARG A 182 7.99 -4.13 12.08
C ARG A 182 7.65 -2.92 11.24
N ALA A 183 6.42 -2.85 10.76
CA ALA A 183 5.99 -1.73 9.94
C ALA A 183 6.02 -0.44 10.78
N GLU A 184 6.49 0.64 10.16
CA GLU A 184 6.53 1.97 10.74
C GLU A 184 5.69 2.91 9.88
N ALA A 185 5.06 3.92 10.51
CA ALA A 185 4.26 4.93 9.83
C ALA A 185 5.09 6.21 9.57
N PRO A 186 5.14 6.73 8.33
CA PRO A 186 4.64 6.14 7.08
C PRO A 186 5.60 5.09 6.50
N LEU A 187 5.11 4.27 5.56
CA LEU A 187 5.99 3.35 4.84
C LEU A 187 7.09 4.10 4.09
N PRO A 188 8.35 3.63 4.16
CA PRO A 188 9.42 4.17 3.34
C PRO A 188 9.22 3.78 1.86
N ASP A 189 10.02 4.35 0.96
CA ASP A 189 10.06 3.93 -0.45
C ASP A 189 10.28 2.42 -0.58
N ALA A 190 9.69 1.81 -1.62
CA ALA A 190 9.76 0.37 -1.89
C ALA A 190 11.20 -0.18 -1.87
N ALA A 191 12.18 0.53 -2.43
CA ALA A 191 13.56 0.06 -2.50
C ALA A 191 14.25 0.09 -1.14
N ALA A 192 13.85 1.01 -0.27
CA ALA A 192 14.29 1.03 1.11
C ALA A 192 13.62 -0.08 1.90
N LEU A 193 12.31 -0.25 1.78
CA LEU A 193 11.53 -1.21 2.56
C LEU A 193 11.97 -2.66 2.32
N PHE A 194 12.19 -3.04 1.05
CA PHE A 194 12.47 -4.44 0.70
C PHE A 194 13.97 -4.79 0.69
N ARG A 195 14.84 -3.82 0.98
CA ARG A 195 16.29 -4.04 0.99
C ARG A 195 16.68 -5.14 1.96
N GLY A 196 17.48 -6.10 1.49
CA GLY A 196 17.97 -7.21 2.33
C GLY A 196 16.91 -8.23 2.73
N THR A 197 15.70 -8.15 2.16
CA THR A 197 14.65 -9.14 2.37
C THR A 197 14.71 -10.25 1.33
N ALA A 198 14.09 -11.39 1.63
CA ALA A 198 13.95 -12.49 0.68
C ALA A 198 13.13 -12.11 -0.56
N LEU A 199 12.43 -10.97 -0.59
CA LEU A 199 11.70 -10.46 -1.75
C LEU A 199 12.60 -9.89 -2.85
N LEU A 200 13.85 -9.52 -2.51
CA LEU A 200 14.85 -9.04 -3.47
C LEU A 200 16.03 -10.01 -3.65
N SER A 201 16.21 -10.99 -2.78
CA SER A 201 17.26 -12.02 -2.95
C SER A 201 16.95 -12.95 -4.13
N GLY A 202 17.93 -13.26 -4.99
CA GLY A 202 17.75 -14.27 -6.05
C GLY A 202 17.34 -15.64 -5.49
N PRO A 203 16.85 -16.56 -6.33
CA PRO A 203 16.39 -17.89 -5.90
C PRO A 203 17.43 -18.68 -5.10
N ASP A 204 18.73 -18.38 -5.28
CA ASP A 204 19.84 -19.10 -4.66
C ASP A 204 20.52 -18.38 -3.47
N GLY A 205 19.99 -17.24 -3.01
CA GLY A 205 20.50 -16.57 -1.81
C GLY A 205 21.98 -16.10 -1.86
N HIS A 206 22.64 -16.16 -3.02
CA HIS A 206 24.01 -15.68 -3.18
C HIS A 206 24.02 -14.19 -3.54
N ALA A 207 24.73 -13.40 -2.72
CA ALA A 207 25.17 -12.08 -3.12
C ALA A 207 26.11 -12.20 -4.34
N PRO A 208 26.06 -11.27 -5.32
CA PRO A 208 27.03 -11.27 -6.40
C PRO A 208 28.44 -11.12 -5.83
N PRO A 209 29.46 -11.81 -6.41
CA PRO A 209 30.83 -11.69 -5.94
C PRO A 209 31.29 -10.24 -6.05
N SER A 210 31.78 -9.69 -4.94
CA SER A 210 32.34 -8.35 -4.87
C SER A 210 33.49 -8.22 -5.86
N ALA A 211 33.34 -7.34 -6.85
CA ALA A 211 34.38 -7.00 -7.81
C ALA A 211 35.40 -6.04 -7.17
N THR A 212 36.12 -6.53 -6.15
CA THR A 212 37.31 -5.87 -5.62
C THR A 212 38.25 -6.90 -5.05
N ASP A 213 39.12 -7.43 -5.92
CA ASP A 213 40.44 -7.94 -5.55
C ASP A 213 41.33 -7.90 -6.80
N PRO A 214 42.35 -7.02 -6.80
CA PRO A 214 43.68 -7.39 -7.26
C PRO A 214 44.73 -7.33 -6.14
#